data_AF-A0A1Y1ZKI3-F1
#
_entry.id   AF-A0A1Y1ZKI3-F1
#
_cell.length_a   1.000
_cell.length_b   1.000
_cell.length_c   1.000
_cell.angle_alpha   90.00
_cell.angle_beta   90.00
_cell.angle_gamma   90.00
#
_symmetry.space_group_name_H-M   'P 1'
#
loop_
_entity.id
_entity.type
_entity.pdbx_description
1 polymer ?
#
loop_
_entity_poly.entity_id
_entity_poly.type
_entity_poly.pdbx_seq_one_letter_code
_entity_poly.pdbx_strand_id
1 'polypeptide(L)'
;KLAVLDMYLHIFPPGRVRVAIYTAMGLNAAYAVVFLPLFLTICIPTSAFWSLDPVVHRNKCRSKHSQEYRLLPLLAANMVLDLAVVLIPLPSIWQLQLPPQKKLFVTLMFSIGLVVVGVMAWRVHTTLLYIRTLDWSYVLGTLALQTHLELWLGILAANLPLMGPLFTK
;
A
#
# COMPACT_ATOMS: atom_id res chain seq x y z
N LYS A 1 -3.33 -1.08 -4.95
CA LYS A 1 -3.00 0.29 -5.44
C LYS A 1 -3.49 0.53 -6.88
N LEU A 2 -2.99 -0.20 -7.88
CA LEU A 2 -3.36 0.00 -9.29
C LEU A 2 -4.86 -0.15 -9.57
N ALA A 3 -5.53 -1.16 -9.01
CA ALA A 3 -6.98 -1.34 -9.17
C ALA A 3 -7.82 -0.17 -8.61
N VAL A 4 -7.38 0.43 -7.49
CA VAL A 4 -8.06 1.59 -6.89
C VAL A 4 -7.86 2.84 -7.77
N LEU A 5 -6.64 3.02 -8.28
CA LEU A 5 -6.34 4.10 -9.23
C LEU A 5 -7.14 3.95 -10.52
N ASP A 6 -7.32 2.73 -11.02
CA ASP A 6 -8.12 2.44 -12.21
C ASP A 6 -9.59 2.80 -11.97
N MET A 7 -10.15 2.39 -10.83
CA MET A 7 -11.48 2.82 -10.41
C MET A 7 -11.61 4.36 -10.37
N TYR A 8 -10.60 5.08 -9.90
CA TYR A 8 -10.62 6.54 -9.91
C TYR A 8 -10.68 7.12 -11.33
N LEU A 9 -10.05 6.49 -12.32
CA LEU A 9 -10.18 6.91 -13.72
C LEU A 9 -11.61 6.77 -14.25
N HIS A 10 -12.36 5.77 -13.75
CA HIS A 10 -13.75 5.55 -14.13
C HIS A 10 -14.72 6.52 -13.43
N ILE A 11 -14.43 6.93 -12.20
CA ILE A 11 -15.28 7.82 -11.40
C ILE A 11 -15.10 9.30 -11.75
N PHE A 12 -13.86 9.75 -11.94
CA PHE A 12 -13.58 11.17 -12.09
C PHE A 12 -13.54 11.60 -13.56
N PRO A 13 -14.19 12.71 -13.93
CA PRO A 13 -14.18 13.22 -15.30
C PRO A 13 -12.76 13.66 -15.75
N PRO A 14 -12.51 13.75 -17.08
CA PRO A 14 -11.20 14.14 -17.60
C PRO A 14 -10.78 15.53 -17.12
N GLY A 15 -9.54 15.67 -16.64
CA GLY A 15 -9.00 16.91 -16.10
C GLY A 15 -7.70 16.70 -15.32
N ARG A 16 -7.32 17.68 -14.47
CA ARG A 16 -6.09 17.64 -13.66
C ARG A 16 -5.99 16.41 -12.75
N VAL A 17 -7.13 15.91 -12.24
CA VAL A 17 -7.20 14.71 -11.40
C VAL A 17 -6.75 13.46 -12.16
N ARG A 18 -7.10 13.35 -13.45
CA ARG A 18 -6.73 12.20 -14.28
C ARG A 18 -5.23 12.13 -14.54
N VAL A 19 -4.58 13.29 -14.73
CA VAL A 19 -3.11 13.39 -14.82
C VAL A 19 -2.48 12.92 -13.51
N ALA A 20 -2.99 13.38 -12.36
CA ALA A 20 -2.51 12.94 -11.05
C ALA A 20 -2.63 11.41 -10.88
N ILE A 21 -3.76 10.81 -11.29
CA ILE A 21 -3.96 9.36 -11.24
C ILE A 21 -2.95 8.61 -12.12
N TYR A 22 -2.74 9.02 -13.37
CA TYR A 22 -1.75 8.39 -14.25
C TYR A 22 -0.32 8.55 -13.71
N THR A 23 0.03 9.70 -13.13
CA THR A 23 1.34 9.88 -12.49
C THR A 23 1.51 8.95 -11.29
N ALA A 24 0.48 8.79 -10.45
CA ALA A 24 0.51 7.86 -9.33
C ALA A 24 0.61 6.39 -9.79
N MET A 25 -0.08 6.02 -10.87
CA MET A 25 0.07 4.68 -11.49
C MET A 25 1.51 4.45 -11.95
N GLY A 26 2.09 5.40 -12.69
CA GLY A 26 3.47 5.31 -13.17
C GLY A 26 4.49 5.18 -12.02
N LEU A 27 4.33 5.99 -10.96
CA LEU A 27 5.20 5.93 -9.78
C LEU A 27 5.09 4.58 -9.04
N ASN A 28 3.87 4.04 -8.89
CA ASN A 28 3.67 2.73 -8.28
C ASN A 28 4.28 1.61 -9.13
N ALA A 29 4.15 1.68 -10.46
CA ALA A 29 4.78 0.72 -11.37
C ALA A 29 6.31 0.80 -11.30
N ALA A 30 6.88 2.01 -11.32
CA ALA A 30 8.32 2.22 -11.17
C ALA A 30 8.84 1.67 -9.83
N TYR A 31 8.12 1.92 -8.74
CA TYR A 31 8.44 1.35 -7.44
C TYR A 31 8.48 -0.18 -7.48
N ALA A 32 7.49 -0.83 -8.11
CA ALA A 32 7.46 -2.28 -8.24
C ALA A 32 8.65 -2.82 -9.06
N VAL A 33 9.01 -2.16 -10.16
CA VAL A 33 10.14 -2.54 -11.02
C VAL A 33 11.48 -2.46 -10.27
N VAL A 34 11.63 -1.49 -9.38
CA VAL A 34 12.84 -1.36 -8.54
C VAL A 34 12.83 -2.36 -7.38
N PHE A 35 11.69 -2.51 -6.69
CA PHE A 35 11.58 -3.35 -5.50
C PHE A 35 11.74 -4.84 -5.81
N LEU A 36 11.18 -5.32 -6.93
CA LEU A 36 11.17 -6.74 -7.30
C LEU A 36 12.58 -7.37 -7.43
N PRO A 37 13.52 -6.83 -8.22
CA PRO A 37 14.88 -7.38 -8.30
C PRO A 37 15.64 -7.25 -6.98
N LEU A 38 15.42 -6.18 -6.21
CA LEU A 38 16.00 -6.02 -4.87
C LEU A 38 15.56 -7.10 -3.91
N PHE A 39 14.28 -7.49 -3.96
CA PHE A 39 13.73 -8.59 -3.18
C PHE A 39 14.27 -9.95 -3.64
N LEU A 40 14.34 -10.18 -4.96
CA LEU A 40 14.87 -11.43 -5.51
C LEU A 40 16.36 -11.62 -5.23
N THR A 41 17.12 -10.53 -5.07
CA THR A 41 18.57 -10.55 -4.82
C THR A 41 18.95 -10.38 -3.35
N ILE A 42 18.02 -10.65 -2.41
CA ILE A 42 18.28 -10.64 -0.96
C ILE A 42 19.42 -11.62 -0.62
N CYS A 43 19.47 -12.79 -1.27
CA CYS A 43 20.55 -13.78 -1.17
C CYS A 43 21.01 -14.21 -2.56
N ILE A 44 22.31 -14.43 -2.73
CA ILE A 44 22.88 -14.98 -3.96
C ILE A 44 23.72 -16.22 -3.59
N PRO A 45 23.33 -17.44 -4.01
CA PRO A 45 22.12 -17.81 -4.76
C PRO A 45 20.84 -17.70 -3.94
N THR A 46 19.67 -17.61 -4.60
CA THR A 46 18.35 -17.56 -3.95
C THR A 46 18.04 -18.79 -3.10
N SER A 47 18.67 -19.93 -3.38
CA SER A 47 18.57 -21.15 -2.56
C SER A 47 19.09 -20.94 -1.13
N ALA A 48 20.03 -20.03 -0.91
CA ALA A 48 20.55 -19.70 0.43
C ALA A 48 19.52 -18.97 1.31
N PHE A 49 18.43 -18.45 0.73
CA PHE A 49 17.33 -17.93 1.52
C PHE A 49 16.59 -19.04 2.28
N TRP A 50 16.48 -20.23 1.67
CA TRP A 50 15.75 -21.37 2.21
C TRP A 50 16.62 -22.36 2.98
N SER A 51 17.94 -22.16 3.03
CA SER A 51 18.84 -23.03 3.79
C SER A 51 18.61 -22.84 5.29
N LEU A 52 18.38 -23.94 6.02
CA LEU A 52 18.29 -23.93 7.49
C LEU A 52 19.64 -23.61 8.16
N ASP A 53 20.75 -23.68 7.42
CA ASP A 53 22.09 -23.42 7.95
C ASP A 53 22.32 -21.92 8.18
N PRO A 54 22.48 -21.47 9.44
CA PRO A 54 22.60 -20.05 9.77
C PRO A 54 23.90 -19.42 9.25
N VAL A 55 24.95 -20.23 9.03
CA VAL A 55 26.24 -19.79 8.49
C VAL A 55 26.14 -19.48 6.99
N VAL A 56 25.45 -20.32 6.23
CA VAL A 56 25.20 -20.12 4.80
C VAL A 56 24.35 -18.87 4.60
N HIS A 57 23.30 -18.72 5.42
CA HIS A 57 22.43 -17.56 5.39
C HIS A 57 23.19 -16.25 5.68
N ARG A 58 24.03 -16.22 6.73
CA ARG A 58 24.82 -15.03 7.09
C ARG A 58 25.81 -14.61 6.01
N ASN A 59 26.41 -15.56 5.29
CA ASN A 59 27.50 -15.29 4.34
C ASN A 59 27.00 -15.02 2.91
N LYS A 60 25.83 -15.56 2.53
CA LYS A 60 25.27 -15.47 1.17
C LYS A 60 24.10 -14.51 1.05
N CYS A 61 23.51 -14.10 2.18
CA CYS A 61 22.47 -13.08 2.22
C CYS A 61 23.02 -11.72 2.66
N ARG A 62 22.41 -10.64 2.17
CA ARG A 62 22.78 -9.28 2.58
C ARG A 62 22.61 -9.12 4.10
N SER A 63 23.60 -8.53 4.76
CA SER A 63 23.54 -8.30 6.21
C SER A 63 22.37 -7.39 6.57
N LYS A 64 21.73 -7.63 7.73
CA LYS A 64 20.60 -6.82 8.23
C LYS A 64 20.93 -5.32 8.28
N HIS A 65 22.14 -4.99 8.74
CA HIS A 65 22.62 -3.61 8.79
C HIS A 65 22.71 -2.98 7.39
N SER A 66 23.04 -3.81 6.39
CA SER A 66 23.12 -3.36 5.00
C SER A 66 21.79 -3.24 4.26
N GLN A 67 20.80 -3.94 4.81
CA GLN A 67 19.42 -3.92 4.37
C GLN A 67 18.70 -2.69 4.95
N GLU A 68 18.94 -2.34 6.22
CA GLU A 68 18.34 -1.17 6.86
C GLU A 68 18.60 0.12 6.06
N TYR A 69 19.86 0.43 5.72
CA TYR A 69 20.17 1.67 5.00
C TYR A 69 19.62 1.71 3.56
N ARG A 70 19.49 0.55 2.91
CA ARG A 70 19.06 0.43 1.51
C ARG A 70 17.54 0.36 1.36
N LEU A 71 16.86 -0.24 2.34
CA LEU A 71 15.42 -0.44 2.31
C LEU A 71 14.67 0.74 2.93
N LEU A 72 15.24 1.46 3.90
CA LEU A 72 14.59 2.63 4.50
C LEU A 72 14.00 3.63 3.48
N PRO A 73 14.72 4.08 2.43
CA PRO A 73 14.15 4.98 1.43
C PRO A 73 13.04 4.32 0.61
N LEU A 74 13.12 3.01 0.35
CA LEU A 74 12.08 2.27 -0.36
C LEU A 74 10.81 2.14 0.49
N LEU A 75 10.96 1.86 1.80
CA LEU A 75 9.85 1.85 2.75
C LEU A 75 9.16 3.22 2.78
N ALA A 76 9.94 4.30 2.88
CA ALA A 76 9.41 5.65 2.89
C ALA A 76 8.69 5.98 1.58
N ALA A 77 9.27 5.64 0.43
CA ALA A 77 8.65 5.82 -0.88
C ALA A 77 7.32 5.06 -0.98
N ASN A 78 7.26 3.82 -0.51
CA ASN A 78 6.02 3.05 -0.51
C ASN A 78 4.93 3.72 0.32
N MET A 79 5.27 4.22 1.51
CA MET A 79 4.34 4.96 2.38
C MET A 79 3.84 6.24 1.71
N VAL A 80 4.72 7.01 1.07
CA VAL A 80 4.33 8.21 0.32
C VAL A 80 3.39 7.87 -0.82
N LEU A 81 3.63 6.76 -1.54
CA LEU A 81 2.73 6.29 -2.60
C LEU A 81 1.36 5.87 -2.06
N ASP A 82 1.31 5.22 -0.91
CA ASP A 82 0.05 4.87 -0.24
C ASP A 82 -0.76 6.12 0.14
N LEU A 83 -0.10 7.10 0.76
CA LEU A 83 -0.73 8.38 1.10
C LEU A 83 -1.19 9.13 -0.15
N ALA A 84 -0.38 9.18 -1.19
CA ALA A 84 -0.75 9.84 -2.45
C ALA A 84 -2.03 9.24 -3.05
N VAL A 85 -2.16 7.91 -3.09
CA VAL A 85 -3.36 7.25 -3.61
C VAL A 85 -4.61 7.64 -2.81
N VAL A 86 -4.52 7.70 -1.48
CA VAL A 86 -5.66 8.07 -0.62
C VAL A 86 -5.99 9.57 -0.71
N LEU A 87 -4.99 10.44 -0.89
CA LEU A 87 -5.18 11.88 -0.91
C LEU A 87 -5.75 12.39 -2.25
N ILE A 88 -5.50 11.71 -3.38
CA ILE A 88 -6.00 12.12 -4.71
C ILE A 88 -7.50 12.45 -4.75
N PRO A 89 -8.42 11.62 -4.23
CA PRO A 89 -9.86 11.90 -4.29
C PRO A 89 -10.35 12.94 -3.28
N LEU A 90 -9.60 13.24 -2.20
CA LEU A 90 -10.09 14.07 -1.10
C LEU A 90 -10.45 15.51 -1.51
N PRO A 91 -9.61 16.25 -2.26
CA PRO A 91 -9.95 17.61 -2.69
C PRO A 91 -11.20 17.64 -3.57
N SER A 92 -11.37 16.64 -4.45
CA SER A 92 -12.53 16.56 -5.34
C SER A 92 -13.84 16.28 -4.59
N ILE A 93 -13.77 15.50 -3.50
CA ILE A 93 -14.94 15.22 -2.65
C ILE A 93 -15.35 16.45 -1.85
N TRP A 94 -14.39 17.22 -1.32
CA TRP A 94 -14.65 18.39 -0.47
C TRP A 94 -15.28 19.57 -1.23
N GLN A 95 -15.07 19.65 -2.54
CA GLN A 95 -15.67 20.68 -3.38
C GLN A 95 -17.12 20.38 -3.78
N LEU A 96 -17.64 19.17 -3.50
CA LEU A 96 -18.95 18.74 -3.94
C LEU A 96 -20.00 19.01 -2.85
N GLN A 97 -20.93 19.93 -3.10
CA GLN A 97 -22.07 20.18 -2.20
C GLN A 97 -23.13 19.10 -2.41
N LEU A 98 -23.16 18.12 -1.50
CA LEU A 98 -24.08 16.98 -1.58
C LEU A 98 -25.28 17.09 -0.61
N PRO A 99 -26.47 16.60 -1.02
CA PRO A 99 -27.63 16.47 -0.13
C PRO A 99 -27.37 15.47 1.01
N PRO A 100 -28.10 15.55 2.14
CA PRO A 100 -27.78 14.85 3.39
C PRO A 100 -27.71 13.32 3.26
N GLN A 101 -28.53 12.71 2.40
CA GLN A 101 -28.47 11.26 2.13
C GLN A 101 -27.16 10.84 1.46
N LYS A 102 -26.66 11.64 0.51
CA LYS A 102 -25.35 11.40 -0.13
C LYS A 102 -24.18 11.74 0.81
N LYS A 103 -24.39 12.66 1.75
CA LYS A 103 -23.40 13.01 2.79
C LYS A 103 -23.09 11.82 3.72
N LEU A 104 -24.09 11.01 4.07
CA LEU A 104 -23.86 9.78 4.86
C LEU A 104 -22.94 8.80 4.14
N PHE A 105 -23.19 8.56 2.85
CA PHE A 105 -22.39 7.66 2.03
C PHE A 105 -20.94 8.14 1.87
N VAL A 106 -20.74 9.44 1.62
CA VAL A 106 -19.40 10.04 1.56
C VAL A 106 -18.67 9.93 2.91
N THR A 107 -19.40 10.05 4.02
CA THR A 107 -18.83 9.90 5.37
C THR A 107 -18.35 8.46 5.61
N LEU A 108 -19.14 7.47 5.17
CA LEU A 108 -18.76 6.04 5.20
C LEU A 108 -17.55 5.74 4.29
N MET A 109 -17.48 6.33 3.11
CA MET A 109 -16.31 6.18 2.23
C MET A 109 -15.05 6.78 2.87
N PHE A 110 -15.18 7.94 3.51
CA PHE A 110 -14.05 8.61 4.17
C PHE A 110 -13.58 7.86 5.43
N SER A 111 -14.50 7.28 6.21
CA SER A 111 -14.13 6.50 7.39
C SER A 111 -13.33 5.25 7.01
N ILE A 112 -13.71 4.58 5.93
CA ILE A 112 -12.96 3.42 5.40
C ILE A 112 -11.59 3.87 4.89
N GLY A 113 -11.51 5.01 4.21
CA GLY A 113 -10.23 5.63 3.84
C GLY A 113 -9.30 5.89 5.03
N LEU A 114 -9.83 6.40 6.14
CA LEU A 114 -9.07 6.60 7.39
C LEU A 114 -8.57 5.28 8.00
N VAL A 115 -9.40 4.23 7.99
CA VAL A 115 -8.99 2.89 8.46
C VAL A 115 -7.83 2.37 7.61
N VAL A 116 -7.91 2.52 6.28
CA VAL A 116 -6.82 2.12 5.38
C VAL A 116 -5.52 2.87 5.73
N VAL A 117 -5.57 4.18 5.97
CA VAL A 117 -4.40 4.96 6.39
C VAL A 117 -3.82 4.46 7.72
N GLY A 118 -4.68 4.11 8.69
CA GLY A 118 -4.25 3.53 9.96
C GLY A 118 -3.53 2.18 9.78
N VAL A 119 -4.07 1.30 8.92
CA VAL A 119 -3.42 0.02 8.58
C VAL A 119 -2.08 0.24 7.90
N MET A 120 -1.94 1.26 7.04
CA MET A 120 -0.65 1.61 6.43
C MET A 120 0.37 2.11 7.47
N ALA A 121 -0.05 2.93 8.42
CA ALA A 121 0.83 3.41 9.51
C ALA A 121 1.32 2.26 10.38
N TRP A 122 0.45 1.31 10.72
CA TRP A 122 0.84 0.06 11.39
C TRP A 122 1.91 -0.66 10.56
N ARG A 123 1.78 -0.72 9.23
CA ARG A 123 2.68 -1.52 8.37
C ARG A 123 4.11 -1.03 8.43
N VAL A 124 4.25 0.29 8.44
CA VAL A 124 5.55 0.93 8.62
C VAL A 124 6.16 0.56 9.96
N HIS A 125 5.36 0.59 11.04
CA HIS A 125 5.82 0.19 12.37
C HIS A 125 6.30 -1.27 12.41
N THR A 126 5.52 -2.21 11.87
CA THR A 126 5.88 -3.63 11.83
C THR A 126 7.11 -3.89 10.96
N THR A 127 7.28 -3.15 9.85
CA THR A 127 8.48 -3.29 9.00
C THR A 127 9.72 -2.71 9.67
N LEU A 128 9.60 -1.65 10.47
CA LEU A 128 10.70 -1.15 11.30
C LEU A 128 11.08 -2.16 12.40
N LEU A 129 10.10 -2.82 13.02
CA LEU A 129 10.35 -3.91 13.95
C LEU A 129 11.06 -5.09 13.27
N TYR A 130 10.65 -5.47 12.05
CA TYR A 130 11.29 -6.54 11.27
C TYR A 130 12.80 -6.32 11.10
N ILE A 131 13.22 -5.08 10.85
CA ILE A 131 14.63 -4.74 10.65
C ILE A 131 15.43 -4.92 11.95
N ARG A 132 14.80 -4.65 13.10
CA ARG A 132 15.46 -4.61 14.42
C ARG A 132 15.41 -5.92 15.19
N THR A 133 14.44 -6.79 14.94
CA THR A 133 14.25 -8.02 15.73
C THR A 133 14.97 -9.23 15.15
N LEU A 134 15.30 -10.19 16.03
CA LEU A 134 15.85 -11.48 15.64
C LEU A 134 14.77 -12.47 15.20
N ASP A 135 13.53 -12.33 15.69
CA ASP A 135 12.42 -13.26 15.44
C ASP A 135 11.69 -12.96 14.13
N TRP A 136 12.33 -13.31 13.01
CA TRP A 136 11.78 -13.06 11.66
C TRP A 136 10.44 -13.76 11.43
N SER A 137 10.24 -14.97 11.96
CA SER A 137 9.04 -15.79 11.73
C SER A 137 7.77 -15.16 12.27
N TYR A 138 7.82 -14.57 13.47
CA TYR A 138 6.67 -13.92 14.08
C TYR A 138 6.26 -12.67 13.32
N VAL A 139 7.24 -11.83 12.97
CA VAL A 139 7.00 -10.58 12.24
C VAL A 139 6.48 -10.84 10.83
N LEU A 140 6.98 -11.88 10.16
CA LEU A 140 6.46 -12.33 8.86
C LEU A 140 4.98 -12.71 8.94
N GLY A 141 4.58 -13.44 9.99
CA GLY A 141 3.16 -13.78 10.22
C GLY A 141 2.29 -12.54 10.40
N THR A 142 2.73 -11.57 11.20
CA THR A 142 2.01 -10.30 11.37
C THR A 142 1.92 -9.51 10.06
N LEU A 143 3.00 -9.43 9.29
CA LEU A 143 3.02 -8.78 7.98
C LEU A 143 2.05 -9.45 6.99
N ALA A 144 1.99 -10.77 6.97
CA ALA A 144 1.07 -11.51 6.10
C ALA A 144 -0.38 -11.16 6.41
N LEU A 145 -0.79 -11.21 7.69
CA LEU A 145 -2.14 -10.82 8.12
C LEU A 145 -2.47 -9.38 7.72
N GLN A 146 -1.51 -8.48 7.91
CA GLN A 146 -1.67 -7.08 7.57
C GLN A 146 -1.85 -6.84 6.07
N THR A 147 -1.06 -7.50 5.21
CA THR A 147 -1.25 -7.41 3.75
C THR A 147 -2.61 -7.97 3.33
N HIS A 148 -3.10 -8.98 4.02
CA HIS A 148 -4.43 -9.53 3.79
C HIS A 148 -5.52 -8.50 4.14
N LEU A 149 -5.44 -7.88 5.32
CA LEU A 149 -6.36 -6.81 5.73
C LEU A 149 -6.36 -5.64 4.75
N GLU A 150 -5.19 -5.22 4.29
CA GLU A 150 -5.04 -4.17 3.27
C GLU A 150 -5.76 -4.54 1.96
N LEU A 151 -5.66 -5.80 1.53
CA LEU A 151 -6.34 -6.30 0.33
C LEU A 151 -7.86 -6.26 0.50
N TRP A 152 -8.38 -6.79 1.61
CA TRP A 152 -9.82 -6.81 1.89
C TRP A 152 -10.41 -5.40 2.01
N LEU A 153 -9.73 -4.50 2.72
CA LEU A 153 -10.14 -3.09 2.82
C LEU A 153 -10.06 -2.39 1.46
N GLY A 154 -9.06 -2.69 0.64
CA GLY A 154 -8.96 -2.18 -0.73
C GLY A 154 -10.12 -2.63 -1.61
N ILE A 155 -10.55 -3.89 -1.49
CA ILE A 155 -11.73 -4.41 -2.19
C ILE A 155 -13.00 -3.70 -1.73
N LEU A 156 -13.18 -3.53 -0.41
CA LEU A 156 -14.33 -2.79 0.12
C LEU A 156 -14.34 -1.35 -0.39
N ALA A 157 -13.21 -0.65 -0.31
CA ALA A 157 -13.02 0.71 -0.84
C ALA A 157 -13.35 0.81 -2.33
N ALA A 158 -13.01 -0.20 -3.12
CA ALA A 158 -13.27 -0.23 -4.56
C ALA A 158 -14.74 -0.50 -4.91
N ASN A 159 -15.46 -1.26 -4.08
CA ASN A 159 -16.87 -1.60 -4.38
C ASN A 159 -17.87 -0.57 -3.82
N LEU A 160 -17.48 0.22 -2.83
CA LEU A 160 -18.34 1.25 -2.23
C LEU A 160 -18.97 2.20 -3.26
N PRO A 161 -18.21 2.86 -4.17
CA PRO A 161 -18.79 3.82 -5.11
C PRO A 161 -19.89 3.24 -6.00
N LEU A 162 -19.80 1.94 -6.34
CA LEU A 162 -20.81 1.24 -7.14
C LEU A 162 -22.13 1.04 -6.38
N MET A 163 -22.14 1.13 -5.05
CA MET A 163 -23.37 1.02 -4.25
C MET A 163 -24.14 2.35 -4.18
N GLY A 164 -23.56 3.46 -4.65
CA GLY A 164 -24.21 4.78 -4.71
C GLY A 164 -25.62 4.81 -5.36
N PRO A 165 -25.90 4.08 -6.46
CA PRO A 165 -27.22 4.06 -7.11
C PRO A 165 -28.30 3.32 -6.30
N LEU A 166 -27.91 2.39 -5.42
CA LEU A 166 -28.85 1.56 -4.66
C LEU A 166 -29.59 2.34 -3.57
N PHE A 167 -28.99 3.45 -3.12
CA PHE A 167 -29.54 4.33 -2.08
C PHE A 167 -30.12 5.64 -2.63
N THR A 168 -30.19 5.80 -3.97
CA THR A 168 -30.78 6.97 -4.64
C THR A 168 -32.22 6.73 -5.11
N LYS A 169 -32.89 5.69 -4.59
CA LYS A 169 -34.31 5.44 -4.82
C LYS A 169 -35.18 6.13 -3.78
#